data_AF-A0AAJ0A0Q2-F1
#
_entry.id   AF-A0AAJ0A0Q2-F1
#
_cell.length_a   1.000
_cell.length_b   1.000
_cell.length_c   1.000
_cell.angle_alpha   90.00
_cell.angle_beta   90.00
_cell.angle_gamma   90.00
#
_symmetry.space_group_name_H-M   'P 1'
#
loop_
_entity.id
_entity.type
_entity.pdbx_description
1 polymer ?
#
loop_
_entity_poly.entity_id
_entity_poly.type
_entity_poly.pdbx_seq_one_letter_code
_entity_poly.pdbx_strand_id
1 'polypeptide(L)' 'MKVSLAILTTLCASLASAGVVITPVRQNQIVPAAQKVSGDCFFGVVTPQGCAPLRT' A
#
# COMPACT_ATOMS: atom_id res chain seq x y z
N MET A 1 11.09 -10.73 -28.30
CA MET A 1 11.48 -9.47 -27.63
C MET A 1 12.95 -9.60 -27.22
N LYS A 2 13.84 -8.73 -27.67
CA LYS A 2 15.27 -8.73 -27.27
C LYS A 2 15.47 -7.63 -26.23
N VAL A 3 15.40 -7.98 -24.95
CA VAL A 3 15.67 -7.05 -23.85
C VAL A 3 17.19 -6.99 -23.67
N SER A 4 17.80 -5.84 -23.95
CA SER A 4 19.23 -5.65 -23.75
C SER A 4 19.59 -5.75 -22.27
N LEU A 5 20.72 -6.39 -21.97
CA LEU A 5 21.22 -6.58 -20.60
C LEU A 5 21.31 -5.26 -19.81
N ALA A 6 21.69 -4.17 -20.48
CA ALA A 6 21.77 -2.83 -19.89
C ALA A 6 20.40 -2.30 -19.39
N ILE A 7 19.30 -2.62 -20.09
CA ILE A 7 17.96 -2.20 -19.67
C ILE A 7 17.55 -2.97 -18.43
N LEU A 8 17.84 -4.27 -18.39
CA LEU A 8 17.51 -5.13 -17.27
C LEU A 8 18.26 -4.70 -16.00
N THR A 9 19.56 -4.40 -16.09
CA THR A 9 20.36 -3.96 -14.95
C THR A 9 19.93 -2.58 -14.44
N THR A 10 19.60 -1.65 -15.34
CA THR A 10 19.12 -0.31 -14.98
C THR A 10 17.75 -0.37 -14.29
N LEU A 11 16.87 -1.26 -14.74
CA LEU A 11 15.58 -1.51 -14.10
C LEU A 11 15.76 -2.07 -12.68
N CYS A 12 16.60 -3.11 -12.52
CA CYS A 12 16.87 -3.67 -11.19
C CYS A 12 17.49 -2.65 -10.23
N ALA A 13 18.41 -1.82 -10.69
CA ALA A 13 19.00 -0.75 -9.88
C ALA A 13 17.95 0.30 -9.46
N SER A 14 17.01 0.62 -10.36
CA SER A 14 15.90 1.54 -10.09
C SER A 14 14.92 0.97 -9.06
N LEU A 15 14.58 -0.33 -9.14
CA LEU A 15 13.71 -0.97 -8.13
C LEU A 15 14.42 -1.11 -6.78
N ALA A 16 15.72 -1.42 -6.76
CA ALA A 16 16.49 -1.55 -5.53
C ALA A 16 16.68 -0.20 -4.80
N SER A 17 16.72 0.90 -5.55
CA SER A 17 16.80 2.26 -5.00
C SER A 17 15.43 2.90 -4.73
N ALA A 18 14.34 2.30 -5.22
CA ALA A 18 12.99 2.78 -4.95
C ALA A 18 12.68 2.63 -3.46
N GLY A 19 12.52 3.74 -2.76
CA GLY A 19 12.00 3.76 -1.40
C GLY A 19 10.55 3.29 -1.37
N VAL A 20 10.18 2.51 -0.36
CA VAL A 20 8.78 2.20 -0.08
C VAL A 20 8.14 3.42 0.56
N VAL A 21 7.25 4.09 -0.15
CA VAL A 21 6.43 5.17 0.42
C VAL A 21 5.26 4.53 1.15
N ILE A 22 5.30 4.59 2.48
CA ILE A 22 4.18 4.17 3.33
C ILE A 22 3.24 5.36 3.47
N THR A 23 2.04 5.27 2.91
CA THR A 23 0.97 6.26 3.10
C THR A 23 0.18 5.92 4.36
N PRO A 24 0.30 6.71 5.45
CA PRO A 24 -0.42 6.42 6.69
C PRO A 24 -1.92 6.72 6.51
N VAL A 25 -2.76 5.86 7.08
CA VAL A 25 -4.20 6.13 7.19
C VAL A 25 -4.42 7.21 8.24
N ARG A 26 -5.21 8.22 7.90
CA ARG A 26 -5.66 9.28 8.81
C ARG A 26 -7.10 9.01 9.25
N GLN A 27 -7.51 9.57 10.38
CA GLN A 27 -8.82 9.31 10.98
C GLN A 27 -10.00 9.61 10.05
N ASN A 28 -9.88 10.64 9.20
CA ASN A 28 -10.89 11.04 8.23
C ASN A 28 -10.96 10.11 6.99
N GLN A 29 -10.07 9.13 6.88
CA GLN A 29 -10.04 8.14 5.80
C GLN A 29 -10.61 6.78 6.23
N ILE A 30 -11.05 6.67 7.48
CA ILE A 30 -11.61 5.44 8.04
C ILE A 30 -13.10 5.38 7.73
N VAL A 31 -13.57 4.25 7.21
CA VAL A 31 -15.00 3.99 7.01
C VAL A 31 -15.70 4.02 8.38
N PRO A 32 -16.82 4.75 8.54
CA PRO A 32 -17.55 4.80 9.81
C PRO A 32 -18.00 3.43 10.29
N ALA A 33 -18.02 3.21 11.62
CA ALA A 33 -18.36 1.91 12.21
C ALA A 33 -19.74 1.39 11.79
N ALA A 34 -20.72 2.27 11.60
CA ALA A 34 -22.07 1.92 11.13
C ALA A 34 -22.10 1.31 9.72
N GLN A 35 -21.02 1.45 8.95
CA GLN A 35 -20.90 0.98 7.57
C GLN A 35 -19.88 -0.16 7.42
N LYS A 36 -19.29 -0.64 8.53
CA LYS A 36 -18.34 -1.77 8.51
C LYS A 36 -19.11 -3.08 8.57
N VAL A 37 -18.70 -4.06 7.78
CA VAL A 37 -19.12 -5.45 7.97
C VAL A 37 -18.17 -6.08 8.99
N SER A 38 -18.73 -6.87 9.91
CA SER A 38 -17.93 -7.56 10.93
C SER A 38 -16.91 -8.49 10.26
N GLY A 39 -15.63 -8.31 10.57
CA GLY A 39 -14.53 -9.11 10.00
C GLY A 39 -13.75 -8.44 8.86
N ASP A 40 -14.12 -7.23 8.42
CA ASP A 40 -13.52 -6.60 7.24
C ASP A 40 -12.00 -6.37 7.34
N CYS A 41 -11.43 -6.12 8.53
CA CYS A 41 -9.98 -5.96 8.71
C CYS A 41 -9.53 -6.36 10.14
N PHE A 42 -9.03 -7.58 10.34
CA PHE A 42 -8.65 -8.09 11.68
C PHE A 42 -7.48 -7.34 12.34
N PHE A 43 -6.49 -6.90 11.57
CA PHE A 43 -5.28 -6.23 12.07
C PHE A 43 -5.20 -4.74 11.69
N GLY A 44 -6.33 -4.09 11.35
CA GLY A 44 -6.29 -2.72 10.85
C GLY A 44 -7.62 -2.00 10.82
N VAL A 45 -7.67 -0.93 10.02
CA VAL A 45 -8.87 -0.11 9.81
C VAL A 45 -9.33 -0.23 8.37
N VAL A 46 -10.64 -0.29 8.19
CA VAL A 46 -11.29 -0.26 6.88
C VAL A 46 -11.21 1.15 6.33
N THR A 47 -10.69 1.29 5.11
CA THR A 47 -10.70 2.52 4.32
C THR A 47 -11.40 2.25 2.99
N PRO A 48 -11.83 3.28 2.24
CA PRO A 48 -12.35 3.10 0.88
C PRO A 48 -11.35 2.44 -0.09
N GLN A 49 -10.05 2.42 0.24
CA GLN A 49 -8.99 1.79 -0.57
C GLN A 49 -8.69 0.35 -0.11
N GLY A 50 -9.38 -0.16 0.91
CA GLY A 50 -9.16 -1.48 1.51
C GLY A 50 -8.67 -1.40 2.96
N CYS A 51 -8.07 -2.49 3.44
CA CYS A 51 -7.53 -2.60 4.80
C CYS A 51 -6.12 -2.02 4.90
N ALA A 52 -5.89 -1.20 5.91
CA ALA A 52 -4.56 -0.74 6.25
C ALA A 52 -4.39 -0.55 7.77
N PRO A 53 -3.16 -0.67 8.29
CA PRO A 53 -2.90 -0.37 9.70
C PRO A 53 -3.01 1.13 9.94
N LEU A 54 -3.68 1.52 11.04
CA LEU A 54 -3.65 2.89 11.52
C LEU A 54 -2.27 3.17 12.12
N ARG A 55 -1.52 4.09 11.50
CA ARG A 55 -0.19 4.51 11.98
C ARG A 55 -0.38 5.82 12.76
N THR A 56 0.07 5.86 14.01
CA THR A 56 0.05 7.05 14.87
C THR A 56 1.24 7.95 14.58
#